data_AF-C0NUX6-F1
#
_entry.id   AF-C0NUX6-F1
#
_cell.length_a   1.000
_cell.length_b   1.000
_cell.length_c   1.000
_cell.angle_alpha   90.00
_cell.angle_beta   90.00
_cell.angle_gamma   90.00
#
_symmetry.space_group_name_H-M   'P 1'
#
loop_
_entity.id
_entity.type
_entity.pdbx_description
1 polymer ?
#
loop_
_entity_poly.entity_id
_entity_poly.type
_entity_poly.pdbx_seq_one_letter_code
_entity_poly.pdbx_strand_id
1 'polypeptide(L)'
;MWISSHNKTFEVQEVPVALFDEFRMLSDQFSNSKYFWGACLPLYHPTKPDVKPALSYMKYGPASRGTRIHPTMQKHLLRLSLDAAQLCLEQKLYSEASWLLTHAKQFIRGEELISSEQPSERSNQLTTLGYDPLLAGMCVQ
;
A
#
# COMPACT_ATOMS: atom_id res chain seq x y z
N MET A 1 -17.42 7.57 6.98
CA MET A 1 -16.08 8.04 7.42
C MET A 1 -15.47 6.92 8.25
N TRP A 2 -14.46 6.20 7.74
CA TRP A 2 -13.86 4.99 8.35
C TRP A 2 -12.57 5.26 9.14
N ILE A 3 -12.32 6.52 9.51
CA ILE A 3 -11.15 6.90 10.30
C ILE A 3 -11.49 6.63 11.76
N SER A 4 -11.40 5.37 12.17
CA SER A 4 -11.57 4.96 13.57
C SER A 4 -10.39 5.55 14.37
N SER A 5 -10.65 6.33 15.41
CA SER A 5 -9.63 6.72 16.39
C SER A 5 -9.40 5.56 17.36
N HIS A 6 -8.91 4.43 16.84
CA HIS A 6 -8.91 3.15 17.57
C HIS A 6 -8.07 3.21 18.85
N ASN A 7 -6.99 3.98 18.89
CA ASN A 7 -6.14 4.11 20.08
C ASN A 7 -6.79 4.91 21.23
N LYS A 8 -7.88 5.64 20.99
CA LYS A 8 -8.55 6.50 21.99
C LYS A 8 -9.90 5.96 22.44
N THR A 9 -10.34 4.79 21.97
CA THR A 9 -11.55 4.20 22.52
C THR A 9 -11.28 3.69 23.93
N PHE A 10 -12.31 3.74 24.77
CA PHE A 10 -12.22 3.35 26.17
C PHE A 10 -11.68 1.92 26.31
N GLU A 11 -12.09 1.00 25.43
CA GLU A 11 -11.64 -0.40 25.50
C GLU A 11 -10.13 -0.56 25.30
N VAL A 12 -9.50 0.28 24.46
CA VAL A 12 -8.05 0.20 24.23
C VAL A 12 -7.26 0.77 25.40
N GLN A 13 -7.79 1.79 26.06
CA GLN A 13 -7.14 2.41 27.23
C GLN A 13 -7.14 1.51 28.46
N GLU A 14 -8.12 0.59 28.57
CA GLU A 14 -8.18 -0.38 29.66
C GLU A 14 -7.24 -1.58 29.48
N VAL A 15 -6.67 -1.78 28.28
CA VAL A 15 -5.74 -2.89 28.05
C VAL A 15 -4.48 -2.70 28.91
N PRO A 16 -4.14 -3.66 29.77
CA PRO A 16 -2.91 -3.59 30.54
C PRO A 16 -1.69 -3.54 29.61
N VAL A 17 -0.86 -2.50 29.76
CA VAL A 17 0.31 -2.28 28.89
C VAL A 17 1.22 -3.51 28.86
N ALA A 18 1.47 -4.14 30.01
CA ALA A 18 2.30 -5.34 30.09
C ALA A 18 1.74 -6.51 29.26
N LEU A 19 0.41 -6.69 29.26
CA LEU A 19 -0.25 -7.73 28.47
C LEU A 19 -0.12 -7.44 26.97
N PHE A 20 -0.27 -6.17 26.58
CA PHE A 20 -0.08 -5.76 25.19
C PHE A 20 1.37 -5.99 24.72
N ASP A 21 2.36 -5.61 25.54
CA ASP A 21 3.77 -5.80 25.23
C ASP A 21 4.14 -7.28 25.08
N GLU A 22 3.61 -8.14 25.95
CA GLU A 22 3.76 -9.59 25.85
C GLU A 22 3.09 -10.12 24.58
N PHE A 23 1.86 -9.74 24.29
CA PHE A 23 1.15 -10.14 23.08
C PHE A 23 1.89 -9.74 21.81
N ARG A 24 2.47 -8.53 21.78
CA ARG A 24 3.30 -8.06 20.66
C ARG A 24 4.53 -8.96 20.48
N MET A 25 5.25 -9.24 21.56
CA MET A 25 6.44 -10.09 21.52
C MET A 25 6.11 -11.50 21.00
N LEU A 26 5.01 -12.10 21.46
CA LEU A 26 4.58 -13.43 21.02
C LEU A 26 4.12 -13.41 19.55
N SER A 27 3.38 -12.39 19.14
CA SER A 27 2.90 -12.25 17.75
C SER A 27 4.06 -12.20 16.76
N ASP A 28 5.16 -11.53 17.10
CA ASP A 28 6.36 -11.50 16.26
C ASP A 28 7.06 -12.85 16.19
N GLN A 29 7.13 -13.59 17.29
CA GLN A 29 7.76 -14.92 17.32
C GLN A 29 6.96 -15.98 16.57
N PHE A 30 5.63 -15.94 16.65
CA PHE A 30 4.77 -16.98 16.12
C PHE A 30 4.24 -16.71 14.71
N SER A 31 4.40 -15.49 14.19
CA SER A 31 3.85 -15.19 12.87
C SER A 31 4.78 -15.59 11.74
N ASN A 32 4.25 -16.41 10.82
CA ASN A 32 4.87 -16.64 9.51
C ASN A 32 4.74 -15.42 8.56
N SER A 33 4.24 -14.28 9.05
CA SER A 33 3.86 -13.12 8.22
C SER A 33 5.03 -12.19 7.88
N LYS A 34 6.28 -12.67 7.96
CA LYS A 34 7.50 -11.91 7.64
C LYS A 34 7.56 -10.57 8.38
N TYR A 35 7.36 -10.58 9.70
CA TYR A 35 7.41 -9.38 10.57
C TYR A 35 6.29 -8.36 10.36
N PHE A 36 5.21 -8.71 9.65
CA PHE A 36 4.07 -7.80 9.48
C PHE A 36 3.47 -7.36 10.81
N TRP A 37 3.34 -8.26 11.78
CA TRP A 37 2.73 -7.93 13.07
C TRP A 37 3.63 -7.04 13.94
N GLY A 38 4.94 -7.21 13.91
CA GLY A 38 5.89 -6.31 14.56
C GLY A 38 5.90 -4.91 13.96
N ALA A 39 5.52 -4.77 12.69
CA ALA A 39 5.30 -3.48 12.07
C ALA A 39 3.94 -2.86 12.44
N CYS A 40 2.91 -3.69 12.55
CA CYS A 40 1.52 -3.28 12.71
C CYS A 40 1.14 -2.98 14.16
N LEU A 41 1.44 -3.90 15.08
CA LEU A 41 1.00 -3.82 16.47
C LEU A 41 1.45 -2.55 17.19
N PRO A 42 2.69 -2.04 17.03
CA PRO A 42 3.11 -0.80 17.69
C PRO A 42 2.22 0.41 17.44
N LEU A 43 1.46 0.46 16.34
CA LEU A 43 0.49 1.52 16.06
C LEU A 43 -0.65 1.58 17.09
N TYR A 44 -0.95 0.46 17.73
CA TYR A 44 -2.07 0.32 18.67
C TYR A 44 -1.60 0.23 20.13
N HIS A 45 -0.33 0.54 20.43
CA HIS A 45 0.16 0.50 21.79
C HIS A 45 -0.63 1.49 22.68
N PRO A 46 -1.24 1.05 23.80
CA PRO A 46 -2.24 1.85 24.54
C PRO A 46 -1.76 3.25 24.98
N THR A 47 -0.50 3.35 25.39
CA THR A 47 0.06 4.60 25.93
C THR A 47 1.12 5.26 25.05
N LYS A 48 1.65 4.55 24.06
CA LYS A 48 2.82 4.95 23.27
C LYS A 48 2.74 4.42 21.83
N PRO A 49 1.70 4.78 21.06
CA PRO A 49 1.64 4.41 19.64
C PRO A 49 2.91 4.82 18.90
N ASP A 50 3.54 3.89 18.19
CA ASP A 50 4.77 4.13 17.44
C ASP A 50 4.61 3.75 15.97
N VAL A 51 4.83 4.74 15.10
CA VAL A 51 4.70 4.60 13.64
C VAL A 51 5.99 4.10 12.97
N LYS A 52 7.13 4.17 13.65
CA LYS A 52 8.43 3.84 13.04
C LYS A 52 8.53 2.41 12.51
N PRO A 53 8.04 1.37 13.23
CA PRO A 53 8.07 0.00 12.72
C PRO A 53 7.26 -0.15 11.43
N ALA A 54 6.07 0.44 11.38
CA ALA A 54 5.23 0.46 10.18
C ALA A 54 5.93 1.17 9.01
N LEU A 55 6.50 2.36 9.22
CA LEU A 55 7.23 3.09 8.18
C LEU A 55 8.43 2.30 7.65
N SER A 56 9.21 1.69 8.53
CA SER A 56 10.35 0.86 8.15
C SER A 56 9.89 -0.33 7.31
N TYR A 57 8.83 -1.01 7.74
CA TYR A 57 8.26 -2.14 7.01
C TYR A 57 7.72 -1.74 5.64
N MET A 58 7.05 -0.59 5.51
CA MET A 58 6.58 -0.12 4.20
C MET A 58 7.74 0.28 3.27
N LYS A 59 8.81 0.87 3.81
CA LYS A 59 9.98 1.32 3.02
C LYS A 59 10.88 0.17 2.57
N TYR A 60 11.07 -0.85 3.42
CA TYR A 60 12.10 -1.89 3.21
C TYR A 60 11.54 -3.32 3.12
N GLY A 61 10.24 -3.47 3.33
CA GLY A 61 9.53 -4.74 3.35
C GLY A 61 9.17 -5.27 1.96
N PRO A 62 8.21 -6.22 1.88
CA PRO A 62 7.93 -6.95 0.65
C PRO A 62 7.51 -6.06 -0.52
N ALA A 63 6.71 -5.02 -0.26
CA ALA A 63 6.18 -4.15 -1.31
C ALA A 63 7.27 -3.34 -2.02
N SER A 64 8.32 -2.90 -1.32
CA SER A 64 9.38 -2.08 -1.91
C SER A 64 10.38 -2.88 -2.75
N ARG A 65 10.37 -4.21 -2.64
CA ARG A 65 11.29 -5.09 -3.39
C ARG A 65 10.74 -5.53 -4.76
N GLY A 66 9.65 -4.91 -5.23
CA GLY A 66 9.00 -5.30 -6.48
C GLY A 66 8.43 -6.73 -6.46
N THR A 67 8.29 -7.33 -5.27
CA THR A 67 7.75 -8.69 -5.16
C THR A 67 6.25 -8.67 -5.38
N ARG A 68 5.72 -9.65 -6.14
CA ARG A 68 4.28 -9.78 -6.36
C ARG A 68 3.59 -9.97 -5.01
N ILE A 69 2.71 -9.03 -4.67
CA ILE A 69 1.99 -9.03 -3.41
C ILE A 69 0.74 -9.88 -3.55
N HIS A 70 0.57 -10.86 -2.66
CA HIS A 70 -0.65 -11.66 -2.63
C HIS A 70 -1.88 -10.79 -2.30
N PRO A 71 -3.06 -10.99 -2.92
CA PRO A 71 -4.23 -10.13 -2.70
C PRO A 71 -4.65 -9.95 -1.23
N THR A 72 -4.50 -11.00 -0.41
CA THR A 72 -4.74 -10.91 1.05
C THR A 72 -3.77 -9.93 1.71
N MET A 73 -2.49 -10.01 1.36
CA MET A 73 -1.46 -9.11 1.88
C MET A 73 -1.68 -7.68 1.37
N GLN A 74 -2.15 -7.49 0.14
CA GLN A 74 -2.48 -6.17 -0.41
C GLN A 74 -3.47 -5.42 0.49
N LYS A 75 -4.53 -6.08 0.96
CA LYS A 75 -5.49 -5.50 1.92
C LYS A 75 -4.83 -5.14 3.25
N HIS A 76 -3.97 -5.99 3.77
CA HIS A 76 -3.24 -5.74 5.02
C HIS A 76 -2.28 -4.55 4.89
N LEU A 77 -1.57 -4.44 3.77
CA LEU A 77 -0.66 -3.33 3.50
C LEU A 77 -1.41 -2.01 3.27
N LEU A 78 -2.55 -2.04 2.58
CA LEU A 78 -3.43 -0.88 2.47
C LEU A 78 -3.85 -0.39 3.85
N ARG A 79 -4.37 -1.29 4.69
CA ARG A 79 -4.78 -0.95 6.05
C ARG A 79 -3.62 -0.41 6.87
N LEU A 80 -2.47 -1.09 6.86
CA LEU A 80 -1.27 -0.64 7.57
C LEU A 80 -0.86 0.76 7.13
N SER A 81 -0.93 1.06 5.82
CA SER A 81 -0.56 2.36 5.28
C SER A 81 -1.51 3.46 5.76
N LEU A 82 -2.81 3.19 5.81
CA LEU A 82 -3.83 4.13 6.26
C LEU A 82 -3.78 4.37 7.77
N ASP A 83 -3.68 3.29 8.56
CA ASP A 83 -3.61 3.39 10.02
C ASP A 83 -2.32 4.10 10.46
N ALA A 84 -1.18 3.80 9.80
CA ALA A 84 0.07 4.51 10.03
C ALA A 84 -0.01 5.99 9.60
N ALA A 85 -0.66 6.29 8.46
CA ALA A 85 -0.83 7.67 8.00
C ALA A 85 -1.68 8.47 8.98
N GLN A 86 -2.74 7.87 9.52
CA GLN A 86 -3.57 8.48 10.55
C GLN A 86 -2.73 8.80 11.80
N LEU A 87 -1.94 7.84 12.29
CA LEU A 87 -1.07 8.09 13.45
C LEU A 87 -0.03 9.18 13.17
N CYS A 88 0.57 9.20 11.97
CA CYS A 88 1.45 10.28 11.55
C CYS A 88 0.75 11.64 11.61
N LEU A 89 -0.49 11.76 11.13
CA LEU A 89 -1.27 13.00 11.21
C LEU A 89 -1.54 13.44 12.65
N GLU A 90 -1.91 12.50 13.52
CA GLU A 90 -2.09 12.76 14.97
C GLU A 90 -0.80 13.26 15.62
N GLN A 91 0.35 12.75 15.18
CA GLN A 91 1.69 13.13 15.64
C GLN A 91 2.29 14.32 14.86
N LYS A 92 1.56 14.91 13.92
CA LYS A 92 2.00 16.03 13.04
C LYS A 92 3.21 15.72 12.14
N LEU A 93 3.40 14.43 11.82
CA LEU A 93 4.41 13.92 10.89
C LEU A 93 3.88 13.94 9.44
N TYR A 94 3.70 15.13 8.89
CA TYR A 94 2.96 15.32 7.64
C TYR A 94 3.67 14.75 6.41
N SER A 95 5.00 14.81 6.37
CA SER A 95 5.80 14.27 5.26
C SER A 95 5.66 12.74 5.19
N GLU A 96 5.71 12.07 6.33
CA GLU A 96 5.51 10.64 6.46
C GLU A 96 4.08 10.22 6.13
N ALA A 97 3.08 10.99 6.60
CA ALA A 97 1.68 10.75 6.27
C ALA A 97 1.44 10.85 4.75
N SER A 98 1.96 11.90 4.12
CA SER A 98 1.84 12.10 2.67
C SER A 98 2.50 10.96 1.88
N TRP A 99 3.69 10.53 2.31
CA TRP A 99 4.38 9.40 1.70
C TRP A 99 3.56 8.11 1.83
N LEU A 100 3.04 7.79 3.02
CA LEU A 100 2.23 6.60 3.26
C LEU A 100 0.95 6.60 2.42
N LEU A 101 0.25 7.73 2.33
CA LEU A 101 -0.97 7.84 1.52
C LEU A 101 -0.69 7.69 0.03
N THR A 102 0.41 8.24 -0.45
CA THR A 102 0.84 8.07 -1.85
C THR A 102 1.17 6.61 -2.11
N HIS A 103 1.90 5.97 -1.19
CA HIS A 103 2.29 4.57 -1.29
C HIS A 103 1.08 3.62 -1.15
N ALA A 104 0.04 4.01 -0.41
CA ALA A 104 -1.17 3.21 -0.23
C ALA A 104 -1.93 2.95 -1.54
N LYS A 105 -1.82 3.87 -2.50
CA LYS A 105 -2.56 3.80 -3.78
C LYS A 105 -2.26 2.53 -4.58
N GLN A 106 -1.01 2.07 -4.56
CA GLN A 106 -0.59 0.82 -5.22
C GLN A 106 -1.34 -0.43 -4.70
N PHE A 107 -1.97 -0.36 -3.53
CA PHE A 107 -2.73 -1.46 -2.94
C PHE A 107 -4.23 -1.40 -3.24
N ILE A 108 -4.71 -0.36 -3.92
CA ILE A 108 -6.10 -0.24 -4.34
C ILE A 108 -6.20 -0.90 -5.73
N ARG A 109 -6.97 -1.99 -5.81
CA ARG A 109 -7.24 -2.68 -7.10
C ARG A 109 -7.80 -1.67 -8.11
N GLY A 110 -7.11 -1.54 -9.26
CA GLY A 110 -7.47 -0.60 -10.32
C GLY A 110 -6.33 0.31 -10.77
N GLU A 111 -5.23 0.42 -10.01
CA GLU A 111 -4.01 1.11 -10.43
C GLU A 111 -2.98 0.20 -11.14
N GLU A 112 -3.42 -0.85 -11.83
CA GLU A 112 -2.59 -1.48 -12.89
C GLU A 112 -2.60 -0.61 -14.17
N LEU A 113 -2.63 0.71 -14.04
CA LEU A 113 -2.70 1.65 -15.15
C LEU A 113 -1.52 2.63 -15.08
N ILE A 114 -0.59 2.45 -16.03
CA ILE A 114 0.19 3.52 -16.67
C ILE A 114 1.35 4.10 -15.81
N SER A 115 2.22 3.25 -15.25
CA SER A 115 3.61 3.66 -14.95
C SER A 115 4.65 2.99 -15.85
N SER A 116 4.20 2.25 -16.88
CA SER A 116 5.05 2.05 -18.04
C SER A 116 5.00 3.33 -18.87
N GLU A 117 5.78 4.33 -18.48
CA GLU A 117 6.33 5.30 -19.43
C GLU A 117 7.13 4.47 -20.46
N GLN A 118 6.44 3.89 -21.44
CA GLN A 118 7.12 3.52 -22.67
C GLN A 118 7.61 4.85 -23.25
N PRO A 119 8.93 5.02 -23.46
CA PRO A 119 9.41 6.14 -24.22
C PRO A 119 8.69 6.07 -25.56
N SER A 120 7.97 7.14 -25.89
CA SER A 120 7.39 7.36 -27.20
C SER A 120 8.55 7.30 -28.20
N GLU A 121 8.83 6.10 -28.69
CA GLU A 121 9.69 5.89 -29.84
C GLU A 121 9.01 6.63 -30.97
N ARG A 122 9.58 7.79 -31.29
CA ARG A 122 9.39 8.52 -32.54
C ARG A 122 9.65 7.56 -33.69
N SER A 123 8.65 6.76 -34.04
CA SER A 123 8.63 6.01 -35.28
C SER A 123 8.28 6.99 -36.38
N ASN A 124 9.31 7.65 -36.89
CA ASN A 124 9.28 8.37 -38.15
C ASN A 124 9.01 7.35 -39.28
N GLN A 125 7.74 7.02 -39.52
CA GLN A 125 7.33 6.31 -40.73
C GLN A 125 6.57 7.28 -41.63
N LEU A 126 7.34 8.20 -42.22
CA LEU A 126 7.03 8.81 -43.51
C LEU A 126 7.23 7.74 -44.58
N THR A 127 6.24 6.90 -44.89
CA THR A 127 6.21 6.23 -46.20
C THR A 127 4.81 5.73 -46.57
N THR A 128 4.22 6.45 -47.53
CA THR A 128 3.41 5.92 -48.64
C THR A 128 1.97 5.50 -48.34
N LEU A 129 1.10 6.51 -48.51
CA LEU A 129 -0.17 6.46 -49.25
C LEU A 129 -0.55 5.10 -49.86
N GLY A 130 -1.72 4.60 -49.46
CA GLY A 130 -2.56 3.79 -50.33
C GLY A 130 -2.60 2.30 -50.02
N TYR A 131 -3.36 1.93 -49.00
CA TYR A 131 -4.18 0.71 -49.08
C TYR A 131 -5.38 0.86 -48.14
N ASP A 132 -6.51 1.29 -48.70
CA ASP A 132 -7.79 1.37 -48.01
C ASP A 132 -8.50 0.01 -48.18
N PRO A 133 -8.62 -0.83 -47.13
CA PRO A 133 -9.16 -2.18 -47.27
C PRO A 133 -10.68 -2.23 -47.48
N LEU A 134 -11.38 -1.09 -47.48
CA LEU A 134 -12.84 -1.07 -47.54
C LEU A 134 -13.45 -1.01 -48.95
N LEU A 135 -12.64 -0.99 -50.02
CA LEU A 135 -13.15 -0.97 -51.40
C LEU A 135 -12.84 -2.23 -52.24
N ALA A 136 -12.28 -3.28 -51.65
CA ALA A 136 -12.04 -4.55 -52.37
C ALA A 136 -13.31 -5.41 -52.59
N GLY A 137 -14.49 -4.94 -52.16
CA GLY A 137 -15.75 -5.69 -52.18
C GLY A 137 -16.61 -5.53 -53.44
N MET A 138 -16.09 -4.95 -54.53
CA MET A 138 -16.86 -4.74 -55.74
C MET A 138 -16.06 -5.15 -56.97
N CYS A 139 -16.24 -6.39 -57.44
CA CYS A 139 -16.24 -6.72 -58.86
C CYS A 139 -16.51 -8.22 -59.13
N VAL A 140 -17.53 -8.44 -59.98
CA VAL A 140 -17.79 -9.55 -60.91
C VAL A 140 -18.25 -10.90 -60.34
N GLN A 141 -19.56 -11.16 -60.43
CA GLN A 141 -20.10 -12.10 -61.43
C GLN A 141 -21.55 -11.78 -61.77
#